data_AF-A0AAV5MVH8-F1
#
_entry.id   AF-A0AAV5MVH8-F1
#
_cell.length_a   1.000
_cell.length_b   1.000
_cell.length_c   1.000
_cell.angle_alpha   90.00
_cell.angle_beta   90.00
_cell.angle_gamma   90.00
#
_symmetry.space_group_name_H-M   'P 1'
#
loop_
_entity.id
_entity.type
_entity.pdbx_description
1 polymer ?
#
loop_
_entity_poly.entity_id
_entity_poly.type
_entity_poly.pdbx_seq_one_letter_code
_entity_poly.pdbx_strand_id
1 'polypeptide(L)'
;MLNSFFSGDCFDLSDKEIKDVELVVLLLASAEKFRLQSMVHYYTKALHQKIDRETGANTSKIRKSEKTELLPSNENPFCLKPTSTKCYEMLPIAQVSVFAGIQAIVEHVASARKVHCIDLAIRKEGQ
;
A
#
# COMPACT_ATOMS: atom_id res chain seq x y z
N MET A 1 -4.24 31.28 -3.71
CA MET A 1 -4.54 30.80 -5.07
C MET A 1 -5.52 29.61 -5.11
N LEU A 2 -5.86 29.00 -3.96
CA LEU A 2 -6.93 27.97 -3.87
C LEU A 2 -8.34 28.58 -3.67
N ASN A 3 -8.45 29.74 -3.01
CA ASN A 3 -9.74 30.35 -2.66
C ASN A 3 -10.58 30.84 -3.86
N SER A 4 -10.00 31.00 -5.04
CA SER A 4 -10.74 31.41 -6.24
C SER A 4 -11.29 30.24 -7.05
N PHE A 5 -10.93 29.00 -6.70
CA PHE A 5 -11.41 27.80 -7.41
C PHE A 5 -12.75 27.28 -6.85
N PHE A 6 -13.11 27.68 -5.63
CA PHE A 6 -14.35 27.28 -4.95
C PHE A 6 -15.38 28.42 -4.87
N SER A 7 -15.28 29.46 -5.72
CA SER A 7 -16.38 30.41 -5.88
C SER A 7 -17.63 29.64 -6.28
N GLY A 8 -18.60 29.55 -5.37
CA GLY A 8 -19.74 28.62 -5.38
C GLY A 8 -20.70 28.73 -6.55
N ASP A 9 -20.41 29.59 -7.53
CA ASP A 9 -21.30 29.93 -8.64
C ASP A 9 -21.33 28.87 -9.76
N CYS A 10 -20.47 27.84 -9.73
CA CYS A 10 -20.39 26.81 -10.79
C CYS A 10 -21.16 25.52 -10.48
N PHE A 11 -21.58 25.28 -9.22
CA PHE A 11 -22.11 23.98 -8.80
C PHE A 11 -23.34 24.04 -7.88
N ASP A 12 -23.96 25.21 -7.68
CA ASP A 12 -25.11 25.42 -6.77
C ASP A 12 -24.90 24.78 -5.39
N LEU A 13 -23.67 24.82 -4.87
CA LEU A 13 -23.33 24.21 -3.59
C LEU A 13 -23.64 25.17 -2.46
N SER A 14 -24.24 24.65 -1.38
CA SER A 14 -24.40 25.41 -0.14
C SER A 14 -23.04 25.69 0.51
N ASP A 15 -22.96 26.75 1.32
CA ASP A 15 -21.75 27.08 2.10
C ASP A 15 -21.24 25.92 2.97
N LYS A 16 -22.14 25.02 3.38
CA LYS A 16 -21.79 23.81 4.13
C LYS A 16 -21.08 22.79 3.23
N GLU A 17 -21.64 22.53 2.05
CA GLU A 17 -21.05 21.60 1.08
C GLU A 17 -19.70 22.10 0.56
N ILE A 18 -19.53 23.41 0.39
CA ILE A 18 -18.24 24.02 0.03
C ILE A 18 -17.18 23.72 1.10
N LYS A 19 -17.52 23.89 2.38
CA LYS A 19 -16.61 23.56 3.50
C LYS A 19 -16.29 22.08 3.57
N ASP A 20 -17.26 21.22 3.30
CA ASP A 20 -17.06 19.77 3.26
C ASP A 20 -16.09 19.38 2.12
N VAL A 21 -16.22 20.00 0.94
CA VAL A 21 -15.29 19.79 -0.18
C VAL A 21 -13.89 20.31 0.13
N GLU A 22 -13.76 21.51 0.70
CA GLU A 22 -12.46 22.06 1.13
C GLU A 22 -11.77 21.14 2.14
N LEU A 23 -12.52 20.61 3.10
CA LEU A 23 -12.02 19.66 4.09
C LEU A 23 -11.52 18.37 3.43
N VAL A 24 -12.28 17.81 2.49
CA VAL A 24 -11.87 16.62 1.73
C VAL A 24 -10.59 16.88 0.94
N VAL A 25 -10.48 18.02 0.26
CA VAL A 25 -9.28 18.39 -0.51
C VAL A 25 -8.06 18.55 0.41
N LEU A 26 -8.24 19.17 1.57
CA LEU A 26 -7.16 19.32 2.55
C LEU A 26 -6.71 17.96 3.12
N LEU A 27 -7.66 17.07 3.40
CA LEU A 27 -7.38 15.70 3.84
C LEU A 27 -6.61 14.91 2.77
N LEU A 28 -7.00 15.01 1.50
CA LEU A 28 -6.31 14.36 0.38
C LEU A 28 -4.88 14.87 0.22
N ALA A 29 -4.68 16.20 0.25
CA ALA A 29 -3.35 16.82 0.15
C ALA A 29 -2.45 16.41 1.33
N SER A 30 -3.02 16.33 2.54
CA SER A 30 -2.30 15.85 3.72
C SER A 30 -1.89 14.38 3.59
N ALA A 31 -2.80 13.52 3.11
CA ALA A 31 -2.53 12.11 2.87
C ALA A 31 -1.44 11.91 1.79
N GLU A 32 -1.45 12.71 0.72
CA GLU A 32 -0.40 12.69 -0.31
C GLU A 32 0.96 13.10 0.27
N LYS A 33 1.00 14.20 1.03
CA LYS A 33 2.22 14.64 1.72
C LYS A 33 2.78 13.54 2.63
N PHE A 34 1.91 12.87 3.39
CA PHE A 34 2.29 11.76 4.26
C PHE A 34 2.84 10.55 3.48
N ARG A 35 2.22 10.21 2.34
CA ARG A 35 2.70 9.14 1.44
C ARG A 35 4.08 9.45 0.87
N LEU A 36 4.30 10.67 0.38
CA LEU A 36 5.59 11.11 -0.16
C LEU A 36 6.68 11.08 0.91
N GLN A 37 6.39 11.59 2.12
CA GLN A 37 7.32 11.57 3.24
C GLN A 37 7.71 10.13 3.62
N SER A 38 6.73 9.22 3.67
CA SER A 38 6.97 7.81 3.96
C SER A 38 7.84 7.16 2.88
N MET A 39 7.55 7.41 1.60
CA MET A 39 8.33 6.89 0.47
C MET A 39 9.78 7.37 0.53
N VAL A 40 10.00 8.68 0.68
CA VAL A 40 11.34 9.26 0.81
C VAL A 40 12.09 8.66 2.00
N HIS A 41 11.42 8.50 3.16
CA HIS A 41 12.04 7.91 4.34
C HIS A 41 12.56 6.49 4.07
N TYR A 42 11.74 5.61 3.49
CA TYR A 42 12.15 4.24 3.20
C TYR A 42 13.27 4.16 2.16
N TYR A 43 13.19 4.96 1.09
CA TYR A 43 14.24 5.01 0.07
C TYR A 43 15.57 5.49 0.64
N THR A 44 15.58 6.59 1.39
CA THR A 44 16.80 7.10 2.03
C THR A 44 17.38 6.08 3.01
N LYS A 45 16.54 5.39 3.79
CA LYS A 45 16.99 4.33 4.71
C LYS A 45 17.63 3.15 3.96
N ALA A 46 17.01 2.69 2.88
CA ALA A 46 17.57 1.60 2.07
C ALA A 46 18.88 2.00 1.37
N LEU A 47 18.97 3.25 0.91
CA LEU A 47 20.19 3.80 0.32
C LEU A 47 21.35 3.86 1.32
N HIS A 48 21.12 4.37 2.53
CA HIS A 48 22.14 4.36 3.58
C HIS A 48 22.61 2.94 3.90
N GLN A 49 21.68 1.99 4.07
CA GLN A 49 22.03 0.58 4.30
C GLN A 49 22.89 -0.02 3.18
N LYS A 50 22.61 0.34 1.92
CA LYS A 50 23.41 -0.09 0.77
C LYS A 50 24.82 0.52 0.82
N ILE A 51 24.92 1.83 1.06
CA ILE A 51 26.19 2.55 1.14
C ILE A 51 27.05 2.00 2.27
N ASP A 52 26.47 1.77 3.46
CA ASP A 52 27.19 1.22 4.61
C ASP A 52 27.74 -0.18 4.30
N ARG A 53 26.94 -1.01 3.61
CA ARG A 53 27.35 -2.35 3.16
C ARG A 53 28.48 -2.30 2.13
N GLU A 54 28.44 -1.38 1.18
CA GLU A 54 29.44 -1.27 0.09
C GLU A 54 30.73 -0.58 0.53
N THR A 55 30.65 0.37 1.48
CA THR A 55 31.79 1.15 1.99
C THR A 55 32.61 0.36 3.04
N GLY A 56 32.17 -0.84 3.41
CA GLY A 56 32.88 -1.67 4.40
C GLY A 56 32.80 -1.10 5.82
N ALA A 57 31.85 -0.20 6.09
CA ALA A 57 31.52 0.24 7.43
C ALA A 57 30.84 -0.94 8.15
N ASN A 58 31.67 -1.80 8.74
CA ASN A 58 31.28 -3.03 9.41
C ASN A 58 30.11 -2.80 10.38
N THR A 59 28.93 -3.32 10.05
CA THR A 59 28.09 -3.92 11.09
C THR A 59 27.92 -5.40 10.77
N SER A 60 28.83 -6.19 11.33
CA SER A 60 28.70 -7.63 11.53
C SER A 60 27.50 -8.03 12.43
N LYS A 61 26.43 -7.21 12.47
CA LYS A 61 25.23 -7.41 13.30
C LYS A 61 23.97 -7.76 12.52
N ILE A 62 24.01 -7.87 11.18
CA ILE A 62 22.85 -8.29 10.36
C ILE A 62 22.67 -9.82 10.41
N ARG A 63 22.54 -10.37 11.61
CA ARG A 63 21.84 -11.63 11.89
C ARG A 63 21.13 -11.63 13.25
N LYS A 64 21.16 -10.52 13.98
CA LYS A 64 20.28 -10.33 15.12
C LYS A 64 19.23 -9.33 14.70
N SER A 65 17.99 -9.81 14.71
CA SER A 65 16.76 -9.04 14.77
C SER A 65 16.97 -7.83 15.68
N GLU A 66 17.38 -6.70 15.10
CA GLU A 66 17.48 -5.46 15.82
C GLU A 66 16.05 -4.92 15.84
N LYS A 67 15.39 -5.35 16.93
CA LYS A 67 14.34 -4.64 17.64
C LYS A 67 13.75 -3.53 16.80
N THR A 68 12.64 -3.88 16.17
CA THR A 68 11.54 -2.96 15.89
C THR A 68 11.47 -1.95 17.04
N GLU A 69 12.09 -0.78 16.87
CA GLU A 69 11.63 0.41 17.55
C GLU A 69 10.24 0.64 17.00
N LEU A 70 9.31 -0.01 17.70
CA LEU A 70 7.88 0.19 17.59
C LEU A 70 7.69 1.66 17.92
N LEU A 71 7.67 2.49 16.88
CA LEU A 71 6.89 3.71 16.94
C LEU A 71 5.51 3.29 17.46
N PRO A 72 4.97 4.03 18.45
CA PRO A 72 3.79 3.60 19.18
C PRO A 72 2.68 3.28 18.19
N SER A 73 2.08 2.11 18.43
CA SER A 73 0.91 1.56 17.77
C SER A 73 -0.01 2.63 17.19
N ASN A 74 0.10 2.85 15.89
CA ASN A 74 -1.03 3.19 15.05
C ASN A 74 -0.67 2.79 13.63
N GLU A 75 -0.99 1.53 13.31
CA GLU A 75 -1.22 1.01 11.97
C GLU A 75 -0.20 1.43 10.91
N ASN A 76 0.81 0.58 10.66
CA ASN A 76 1.52 0.64 9.39
C ASN A 76 0.47 0.56 8.27
N PRO A 77 0.25 1.63 7.47
CA PRO A 77 -0.80 1.63 6.45
C PRO A 77 -0.52 0.64 5.32
N PHE A 78 0.69 0.06 5.29
CA PHE A 78 1.13 -0.99 4.39
C PHE A 78 1.48 -2.29 5.14
N CYS A 79 0.95 -2.51 6.34
CA CYS A 79 0.91 -3.86 6.90
C CYS A 79 -0.11 -4.66 6.08
N LEU A 80 0.33 -5.10 4.90
CA LEU A 80 -0.26 -6.21 4.18
C LEU A 80 -0.06 -7.43 5.07
N LYS A 81 -0.91 -7.58 6.09
CA LYS A 81 -1.12 -8.86 6.73
C LYS A 81 -1.69 -9.71 5.60
N PRO A 82 -1.00 -10.77 5.13
CA PRO A 82 -1.47 -11.58 4.01
C PRO A 82 -2.78 -12.32 4.34
N THR A 83 -3.28 -12.18 5.57
CA THR A 83 -4.53 -12.75 6.08
C THR A 83 -5.71 -11.78 6.09
N SER A 84 -5.55 -10.49 5.76
CA SER A 84 -6.70 -9.57 5.74
C SER A 84 -7.40 -9.65 4.38
N THR A 85 -8.52 -10.36 4.34
CA THR A 85 -9.54 -10.32 3.27
C THR A 85 -9.83 -8.88 2.81
N LYS A 86 -9.73 -7.92 3.75
CA LYS A 86 -9.89 -6.48 3.51
C LYS A 86 -8.90 -5.88 2.50
N CYS A 87 -7.70 -6.44 2.33
CA CYS A 87 -6.74 -5.95 1.32
C CYS A 87 -7.23 -6.19 -0.11
N TYR A 88 -7.94 -7.30 -0.35
CA TYR A 88 -8.57 -7.57 -1.64
C TYR A 88 -9.74 -6.62 -1.88
N GLU A 89 -10.46 -6.21 -0.85
CA GLU A 89 -11.54 -5.22 -0.98
C GLU A 89 -11.01 -3.79 -1.19
N MET A 90 -9.82 -3.49 -0.65
CA MET A 90 -9.27 -2.14 -0.59
C MET A 90 -8.34 -1.80 -1.77
N LEU A 91 -7.78 -2.80 -2.46
CA LEU A 91 -6.84 -2.59 -3.56
C LEU A 91 -7.36 -3.23 -4.86
N PRO A 92 -7.78 -2.42 -5.85
CA PRO A 92 -8.26 -2.92 -7.14
C PRO A 92 -7.27 -3.86 -7.84
N ILE A 93 -5.97 -3.62 -7.67
CA ILE A 93 -4.91 -4.46 -8.25
C ILE A 93 -5.02 -5.92 -7.78
N ALA A 94 -5.31 -6.15 -6.50
CA ALA A 94 -5.41 -7.50 -5.95
C ALA A 94 -6.60 -8.26 -6.57
N GLN A 95 -7.73 -7.58 -6.77
CA GLN A 95 -8.91 -8.16 -7.41
C GLN A 95 -8.66 -8.48 -8.89
N VAL A 96 -8.09 -7.52 -9.63
CA VAL A 96 -7.80 -7.66 -11.06
C VAL A 96 -6.83 -8.81 -11.29
N SER A 97 -5.77 -8.93 -10.48
CA SER A 97 -4.81 -10.03 -10.59
C SER A 97 -5.44 -11.40 -10.31
N VAL A 98 -6.31 -11.51 -9.29
CA VAL A 98 -7.01 -12.77 -8.98
C VAL A 98 -7.98 -13.15 -10.11
N PHE A 99 -8.79 -12.20 -10.58
CA PHE A 99 -9.74 -12.45 -11.66
C PHE A 99 -9.05 -12.88 -12.95
N ALA A 100 -8.00 -12.16 -13.36
CA ALA A 100 -7.22 -12.51 -14.53
C ALA A 100 -6.56 -13.90 -14.39
N GLY A 101 -6.04 -14.23 -13.21
CA GLY A 101 -5.48 -15.55 -12.92
C GLY A 101 -6.51 -16.67 -13.04
N ILE A 102 -7.69 -16.50 -12.46
CA ILE A 102 -8.80 -17.47 -12.57
C ILE A 102 -9.22 -17.64 -14.03
N GLN A 103 -9.42 -16.53 -14.75
CA GLN A 103 -9.84 -16.57 -16.15
C GLN A 103 -8.84 -17.35 -17.00
N ALA A 104 -7.55 -17.06 -16.85
CA ALA A 104 -6.49 -17.78 -17.55
C ALA A 104 -6.52 -19.29 -17.24
N ILE A 105 -6.70 -19.66 -15.97
CA ILE A 105 -6.78 -21.08 -15.59
C ILE A 105 -8.00 -21.73 -16.26
N VAL A 106 -9.20 -21.16 -16.07
CA VAL A 106 -10.47 -21.70 -16.56
C VAL A 106 -10.41 -21.93 -18.08
N GLU A 107 -9.89 -20.95 -18.83
CA GLU A 107 -9.74 -21.07 -20.29
C GLU A 107 -8.79 -22.20 -20.70
N HIS A 108 -7.67 -22.38 -19.99
CA HIS A 108 -6.66 -23.37 -20.36
C HIS A 108 -7.01 -24.79 -19.92
N VAL A 109 -7.86 -24.96 -18.89
CA VAL A 109 -8.24 -26.28 -18.38
C VAL A 109 -9.66 -26.70 -18.75
N ALA A 110 -10.37 -25.91 -19.57
CA ALA A 110 -11.79 -26.11 -19.88
C ALA A 110 -12.14 -27.53 -20.40
N SER A 111 -11.23 -28.18 -21.12
CA SER A 111 -11.40 -29.53 -21.67
C SER A 111 -10.70 -30.64 -20.87
N ALA A 112 -9.99 -30.29 -19.80
CA ALA A 112 -9.22 -31.25 -19.01
C ALA A 112 -10.16 -32.08 -18.11
N ARG A 113 -9.99 -33.41 -18.14
CA ARG A 113 -10.76 -34.33 -17.27
C ARG A 113 -10.31 -34.30 -15.81
N LYS A 114 -9.05 -33.90 -15.58
CA LYS A 114 -8.44 -33.80 -14.25
C LYS A 114 -7.43 -32.66 -14.27
N VAL A 115 -7.52 -31.78 -13.29
CA VAL A 115 -6.65 -30.61 -13.14
C VAL A 115 -5.88 -30.74 -11.83
N HIS A 116 -4.58 -30.50 -11.87
CA HIS A 116 -3.73 -30.43 -10.69
C HIS A 116 -3.32 -28.97 -10.47
N CYS A 117 -3.81 -28.37 -9.38
CA CYS A 117 -3.47 -27.01 -9.01
C CYS A 117 -2.36 -27.01 -7.96
N ILE A 118 -1.29 -26.25 -8.22
CA ILE A 118 -0.20 -26.00 -7.27
C ILE A 118 -0.30 -24.54 -6.84
N ASP A 119 -0.62 -24.32 -5.57
CA ASP A 119 -0.71 -22.98 -4.99
C ASP A 119 0.63 -22.56 -4.38
N LEU A 120 1.24 -21.52 -4.95
CA LEU A 120 2.52 -20.96 -4.52
C LEU A 120 2.35 -19.68 -3.68
N ALA A 121 1.19 -19.47 -3.06
CA ALA A 121 0.92 -18.28 -2.26
C ALA A 121 1.96 -18.05 -1.14
N ILE A 122 2.33 -16.78 -0.97
CA ILE A 122 3.18 -16.34 0.13
C ILE A 122 2.30 -16.17 1.38
N ARG A 123 2.13 -17.26 2.13
CA ARG A 123 1.53 -17.25 3.47
C ARG A 123 2.62 -17.33 4.53
N LYS A 124 2.44 -16.63 5.66
CA LYS A 124 3.23 -16.95 6.85
C LYS A 124 2.76 -18.31 7.36
N GLU A 125 3.68 -19.26 7.54
CA GLU A 125 3.39 -20.47 8.30
C GLU A 125 3.28 -20.14 9.79
N GLY A 126 2.20 -20.63 10.43
CA GLY A 126 2.07 -20.76 11.88
C GLY A 126 1.46 -19.58 12.65
N GLN A 127 0.12 -19.50 12.70
CA GLN A 127 -0.75 -19.58 13.90
C GLN A 127 -2.19 -19.20 13.54
#